data_AF-U2KVR0-F1
#
_entry.id   AF-U2KVR0-F1
#
_cell.length_a   1.000
_cell.length_b   1.000
_cell.length_c   1.000
_cell.angle_alpha   90.00
_cell.angle_beta   90.00
_cell.angle_gamma   90.00
#
_symmetry.space_group_name_H-M   'P 1'
#
loop_
_entity.id
_entity.type
_entity.pdbx_description
1 polymer ?
#
loop_
_entity_poly.entity_id
_entity_poly.type
_entity_poly.pdbx_seq_one_letter_code
_entity_poly.pdbx_strand_id
1 'polypeptide(L)'
;MKRNAYSLILMDDVVAAVDRLAAQQGTSRSNLINQILAEHVCCTTPEQQMRQVFTCLTQAMNSAFRVQEQGSDAMLSILGSVQYKYRPTIRYSVELHRELHSEKVGLLKISCRTQSRTLLEAIQQFFLFWVQLEQEYEPEGACALGLYQIEPNRLTRVLLRHGITSNEVLGTATGKYIQMFHTVLQSYFQGLQQGLPAAVLQHALEQQYAALHEQLVSQL
;
A
#
# COMPACT_ATOMS: atom_id res chain seq x y z
N MET A 1 -1.75 -10.87 -18.28
CA MET A 1 -2.05 -10.79 -19.73
C MET A 1 -1.30 -11.89 -20.46
N LYS A 2 -1.98 -12.70 -21.27
CA LYS A 2 -1.31 -13.57 -22.24
C LYS A 2 -0.56 -12.69 -23.24
N ARG A 3 0.72 -12.96 -23.46
CA ARG A 3 1.48 -12.34 -24.54
C ARG A 3 1.23 -13.16 -25.79
N ASN A 4 0.65 -12.53 -26.78
CA ASN A 4 0.44 -13.14 -28.08
C ASN A 4 1.47 -12.53 -29.05
N ALA A 5 2.05 -13.36 -29.91
CA ALA A 5 2.96 -12.90 -30.95
C ALA A 5 2.15 -12.40 -32.14
N TYR A 6 2.47 -11.21 -32.65
CA TYR A 6 1.85 -10.61 -33.81
C TYR A 6 2.95 -10.06 -34.73
N SER A 7 2.76 -10.17 -36.04
CA SER A 7 3.65 -9.53 -37.02
C SER A 7 3.07 -8.18 -37.43
N LEU A 8 3.91 -7.15 -37.39
CA LEU A 8 3.59 -5.78 -37.80
C LEU A 8 4.55 -5.38 -38.90
N ILE A 9 4.04 -4.72 -39.93
CA ILE A 9 4.86 -4.10 -40.99
C ILE A 9 4.95 -2.62 -40.68
N LEU A 10 6.17 -2.12 -40.47
CA LEU A 10 6.48 -0.73 -40.17
C LEU A 10 7.49 -0.23 -41.19
N MET A 11 7.51 1.08 -41.44
CA MET A 11 8.55 1.70 -42.27
C MET A 11 9.91 1.61 -41.57
N ASP A 12 10.99 1.47 -42.34
CA ASP A 12 12.35 1.33 -41.80
C ASP A 12 12.74 2.49 -40.87
N ASP A 13 12.38 3.72 -41.24
CA ASP A 13 12.64 4.92 -40.44
C ASP A 13 11.93 4.87 -39.07
N VAL A 14 10.72 4.29 -39.04
CA VAL A 14 9.94 4.11 -37.81
C VAL A 14 10.61 3.07 -36.92
N VAL A 15 11.05 1.94 -37.49
CA VAL A 15 11.79 0.91 -36.74
C VAL A 15 13.06 1.49 -36.11
N ALA A 16 13.83 2.27 -36.88
CA ALA A 16 15.04 2.91 -36.39
C ALA A 16 14.76 3.92 -35.26
N ALA A 17 13.66 4.68 -35.35
CA ALA A 17 13.25 5.60 -34.29
C ALA A 17 12.83 4.87 -33.01
N VAL A 18 12.05 3.79 -33.12
CA VAL A 18 11.63 2.97 -31.99
C VAL A 18 12.84 2.33 -31.30
N ASP A 19 13.81 1.82 -32.05
CA ASP A 19 15.02 1.22 -31.48
C ASP A 19 15.84 2.24 -30.67
N ARG A 20 16.01 3.45 -31.21
CA ARG A 20 16.70 4.53 -30.50
C ARG A 20 15.99 4.87 -29.19
N LEU A 21 14.67 5.01 -29.22
CA LEU A 21 13.88 5.36 -28.05
C LEU A 21 13.87 4.22 -27.01
N ALA A 22 13.78 2.97 -27.46
CA ALA A 22 13.83 1.80 -26.58
C ALA A 22 15.17 1.72 -25.85
N ALA A 23 16.29 1.96 -26.56
CA ALA A 23 17.62 2.01 -25.97
C ALA A 23 17.76 3.16 -24.95
N GLN A 24 17.26 4.35 -25.27
CA GLN A 24 17.25 5.51 -24.35
C GLN A 24 16.47 5.23 -23.07
N GLN A 25 15.37 4.49 -23.15
CA GLN A 25 14.50 4.15 -22.00
C GLN A 25 14.90 2.85 -21.30
N GLY A 26 15.98 2.17 -21.74
CA GLY A 26 16.40 0.90 -21.16
C GLY A 26 15.36 -0.22 -21.29
N THR A 27 14.57 -0.22 -22.38
CA THR A 27 13.50 -1.20 -22.60
C THR A 27 13.65 -1.92 -23.95
N SER A 28 12.88 -2.98 -24.19
CA SER A 28 12.89 -3.69 -25.48
C SER A 28 11.98 -3.01 -26.50
N ARG A 29 12.30 -3.16 -27.79
CA ARG A 29 11.44 -2.72 -28.91
C ARG A 29 9.99 -3.18 -28.73
N SER A 30 9.79 -4.47 -28.41
CA SER A 30 8.46 -5.05 -28.22
C SER A 30 7.71 -4.44 -27.04
N ASN A 31 8.41 -4.10 -25.95
CA ASN A 31 7.79 -3.49 -24.78
C ASN A 31 7.42 -2.02 -25.05
N LEU A 32 8.30 -1.27 -25.74
CA LEU A 32 8.02 0.10 -26.15
C LEU A 32 6.85 0.20 -27.12
N ILE A 33 6.81 -0.66 -28.16
CA ILE A 33 5.68 -0.71 -29.09
C ILE A 33 4.39 -1.05 -28.35
N ASN A 34 4.44 -2.02 -27.43
CA ASN A 34 3.27 -2.37 -26.63
C ASN A 34 2.79 -1.20 -25.77
N GLN A 35 3.70 -0.42 -25.17
CA GLN A 35 3.35 0.78 -24.39
C GLN A 35 2.72 1.88 -25.25
N ILE A 36 3.29 2.17 -26.43
CA ILE A 36 2.76 3.18 -27.36
C ILE A 36 1.37 2.77 -27.86
N LEU A 37 1.20 1.51 -28.28
CA LEU A 37 -0.10 1.01 -28.72
C LEU A 37 -1.11 1.01 -27.57
N ALA A 38 -0.68 0.61 -26.38
CA ALA A 38 -1.50 0.62 -25.17
C ALA A 38 -2.00 2.04 -24.85
N GLU A 39 -1.13 3.04 -24.88
CA GLU A 39 -1.49 4.45 -24.71
C GLU A 39 -2.44 4.93 -25.82
N HIS A 40 -2.15 4.60 -27.08
CA HIS A 40 -2.91 5.08 -28.24
C HIS A 40 -4.31 4.46 -28.35
N VAL A 41 -4.48 3.21 -27.93
CA VAL A 41 -5.79 2.51 -27.93
C VAL A 41 -6.51 2.59 -26.58
N CYS A 42 -6.06 3.46 -25.68
CA CYS A 42 -6.57 3.62 -24.31
C CYS A 42 -6.54 2.32 -23.47
N CYS A 43 -5.68 1.36 -23.82
CA CYS A 43 -5.37 0.22 -22.98
C CYS A 43 -4.35 0.66 -21.94
N THR A 44 -4.77 1.12 -20.76
CA THR A 44 -3.82 1.44 -19.68
C THR A 44 -2.98 0.21 -19.34
N THR A 45 -1.66 0.29 -19.44
CA THR A 45 -0.80 -0.85 -19.08
C THR A 45 -0.89 -1.13 -17.58
N PRO A 46 -0.71 -2.39 -17.12
CA PRO A 46 -0.67 -2.68 -15.69
C PRO A 46 0.31 -1.79 -14.91
N GLU A 47 1.47 -1.49 -15.51
CA GLU A 47 2.48 -0.62 -14.93
C GLU A 47 1.98 0.84 -14.78
N GLN A 48 1.29 1.38 -15.80
CA GLN A 48 0.66 2.71 -15.72
C GLN A 48 -0.43 2.75 -14.65
N GLN A 49 -1.24 1.70 -14.55
CA GLN A 49 -2.28 1.59 -13.51
C GLN A 49 -1.65 1.58 -12.10
N MET A 50 -0.57 0.82 -11.88
CA MET A 50 0.12 0.78 -10.58
C MET A 50 0.73 2.14 -10.21
N ARG A 51 1.37 2.82 -11.19
CA ARG A 51 1.91 4.18 -10.98
C ARG A 51 0.82 5.17 -10.58
N GLN A 52 -0.37 5.05 -11.16
CA GLN A 52 -1.52 5.88 -10.81
C GLN A 52 -1.97 5.64 -9.37
N VAL A 53 -2.11 4.37 -8.95
CA VAL A 53 -2.42 4.01 -7.56
C VAL A 53 -1.37 4.60 -6.61
N PHE A 54 -0.08 4.44 -6.91
CA PHE A 54 1.00 4.94 -6.06
C PHE A 54 1.10 6.46 -6.02
N THR A 55 0.74 7.14 -7.10
CA THR A 55 0.69 8.61 -7.14
C THR A 55 -0.37 9.14 -6.17
N CYS A 56 -1.60 8.63 -6.26
CA CYS A 56 -2.69 9.04 -5.37
C CYS A 56 -2.42 8.64 -3.91
N LEU A 57 -1.85 7.45 -3.69
CA LEU A 57 -1.42 7.00 -2.36
C LEU A 57 -0.39 7.96 -1.76
N THR A 58 0.61 8.38 -2.54
CA THR A 58 1.66 9.31 -2.10
C THR A 58 1.09 10.70 -1.80
N GLN A 59 0.11 11.17 -2.59
CA GLN A 59 -0.58 12.44 -2.34
C GLN A 59 -1.37 12.44 -1.03
N ALA A 60 -1.86 11.29 -0.59
CA ALA A 60 -2.50 11.17 0.72
C ALA A 60 -1.50 11.31 1.88
N MET A 61 -0.20 11.05 1.68
CA MET A 61 0.79 11.09 2.75
C MET A 61 1.06 12.52 3.26
N ASN A 62 1.15 12.66 4.59
CA ASN A 62 1.50 13.91 5.26
C ASN A 62 2.97 13.91 5.73
N SER A 63 3.38 14.94 6.47
CA SER A 63 4.77 15.12 6.93
C SER A 63 5.27 14.04 7.91
N ALA A 64 4.41 13.18 8.45
CA ALA A 64 4.83 12.06 9.30
C ALA A 64 5.47 10.91 8.49
N PHE A 65 5.32 10.93 7.15
CA PHE A 65 5.75 9.88 6.25
C PHE A 65 6.88 10.34 5.34
N ARG A 66 7.78 9.40 5.02
CA ARG A 66 8.81 9.55 3.99
C ARG A 66 8.67 8.44 2.97
N VAL A 67 8.18 8.79 1.79
CA VAL A 67 8.12 7.87 0.64
C VAL A 67 9.54 7.59 0.14
N GLN A 68 9.82 6.32 -0.14
CA GLN A 68 11.10 5.85 -0.67
C GLN A 68 11.06 5.81 -2.20
N GLU A 69 12.23 5.92 -2.83
CA GLU A 69 12.36 5.70 -4.27
C GLU A 69 11.90 4.29 -4.65
N GLN A 70 11.12 4.20 -5.73
CA GLN A 70 10.56 2.94 -6.21
C GLN A 70 11.64 2.15 -6.96
N GLY A 71 11.92 0.92 -6.49
CA GLY A 71 12.76 -0.03 -7.22
C GLY A 71 12.02 -0.81 -8.31
N SER A 72 10.69 -0.75 -8.33
CA SER A 72 9.84 -1.38 -9.36
C SER A 72 8.48 -0.71 -9.42
N ASP A 73 7.81 -0.81 -10.57
CA ASP A 73 6.44 -0.28 -10.78
C ASP A 73 5.37 -0.97 -9.92
N ALA A 74 5.67 -2.13 -9.33
CA ALA A 74 4.71 -2.92 -8.54
C ALA A 74 4.86 -2.74 -7.03
N MET A 75 5.85 -1.97 -6.55
CA MET A 75 6.15 -1.86 -5.13
C MET A 75 6.45 -0.43 -4.70
N LEU A 76 5.80 0.02 -3.62
CA LEU A 76 6.06 1.28 -2.95
C LEU A 76 6.42 1.05 -1.49
N SER A 77 7.51 1.68 -1.02
CA SER A 77 7.90 1.68 0.40
C SER A 77 7.74 3.06 1.01
N ILE A 78 7.15 3.13 2.20
CA ILE A 78 6.92 4.36 2.96
C ILE A 78 7.45 4.14 4.37
N LEU A 79 8.16 5.12 4.91
CA LEU A 79 8.63 5.11 6.30
C LEU A 79 7.79 6.08 7.12
N GLY A 80 7.18 5.59 8.20
CA GLY A 80 6.53 6.42 9.22
C GLY A 80 7.34 6.41 10.51
N SER A 81 7.57 7.58 11.10
CA SER A 81 8.31 7.68 12.37
C SER A 81 7.33 7.72 13.54
N VAL A 82 7.55 6.86 14.54
CA VAL A 82 6.74 6.87 15.76
C VAL A 82 7.47 7.61 16.87
N GLN A 83 6.78 8.56 17.51
CA GLN A 83 7.28 9.26 18.69
C GLN A 83 7.16 8.34 19.91
N TYR A 84 8.18 7.51 20.11
CA TYR A 84 8.35 6.62 21.25
C TYR A 84 9.85 6.52 21.60
N LYS A 85 10.20 5.89 22.73
CA LYS A 85 11.59 5.60 23.08
C LYS A 85 12.30 4.95 21.88
N TYR A 86 13.50 5.45 21.56
CA TYR A 86 14.32 5.02 20.42
C TYR A 86 13.76 5.34 19.02
N ARG A 87 12.68 6.13 18.92
CA ARG A 87 12.07 6.65 17.68
C ARG A 87 11.96 5.57 16.59
N PRO A 88 11.19 4.49 16.83
CA PRO A 88 11.13 3.40 15.89
C PRO A 88 10.55 3.86 14.55
N THR A 89 11.12 3.31 13.48
CA THR A 89 10.68 3.55 12.12
C THR A 89 9.84 2.37 11.64
N ILE A 90 8.60 2.66 11.25
CA ILE A 90 7.67 1.70 10.68
C ILE A 90 7.79 1.78 9.17
N ARG A 91 7.98 0.63 8.52
CA ARG A 91 7.97 0.50 7.07
C ARG A 91 6.62 -0.05 6.63
N TYR A 92 5.93 0.70 5.79
CA TYR A 92 4.75 0.28 5.04
C TYR A 92 5.18 -0.04 3.62
N SER A 93 5.04 -1.29 3.20
CA SER A 93 5.37 -1.77 1.86
C SER A 93 4.10 -2.21 1.16
N VAL A 94 3.74 -1.50 0.11
CA VAL A 94 2.58 -1.82 -0.74
C VAL A 94 3.09 -2.53 -1.98
N GLU A 95 2.62 -3.75 -2.19
CA GLU A 95 2.95 -4.59 -3.35
C GLU A 95 1.68 -4.87 -4.14
N LEU A 96 1.60 -4.38 -5.38
CA LEU A 96 0.42 -4.53 -6.23
C LEU A 96 0.55 -5.74 -7.17
N HIS A 97 -0.55 -6.47 -7.34
CA HIS A 97 -0.64 -7.50 -8.36
C HIS A 97 -0.79 -6.88 -9.75
N ARG A 98 -0.31 -7.59 -10.78
CA ARG A 98 -0.46 -7.16 -12.18
C ARG A 98 -1.91 -7.05 -12.64
N GLU A 99 -2.84 -7.72 -11.96
CA GLU A 99 -4.27 -7.68 -12.26
C GLU A 99 -5.02 -6.90 -11.17
N LEU A 100 -5.00 -5.57 -11.31
CA LEU A 100 -5.62 -4.66 -10.35
C LEU A 100 -7.15 -4.74 -10.34
N HIS A 101 -7.77 -5.25 -11.40
CA HIS A 101 -9.23 -5.41 -11.49
C HIS A 101 -9.76 -6.65 -10.76
N SER A 102 -8.89 -7.50 -10.24
CA SER A 102 -9.29 -8.61 -9.37
C SER A 102 -9.65 -8.10 -7.97
N GLU A 103 -10.38 -8.91 -7.20
CA GLU A 103 -10.73 -8.54 -5.82
C GLU A 103 -9.49 -8.41 -4.92
N LYS A 104 -8.44 -9.21 -5.16
CA LYS A 104 -7.19 -9.16 -4.41
C LYS A 104 -6.15 -8.36 -5.20
N VAL A 105 -6.05 -7.07 -4.92
CA VAL A 105 -5.23 -6.14 -5.71
C VAL A 105 -3.77 -6.11 -5.30
N GLY A 106 -3.43 -6.64 -4.13
CA GLY A 106 -2.05 -6.63 -3.64
C GLY A 106 -1.91 -6.98 -2.16
N LEU A 107 -0.78 -6.58 -1.58
CA LEU A 107 -0.41 -6.77 -0.18
C LEU A 107 0.06 -5.46 0.43
N LEU A 108 -0.32 -5.24 1.69
CA LEU A 108 0.29 -4.26 2.57
C LEU A 108 1.08 -4.99 3.65
N LYS A 109 2.39 -4.74 3.69
CA LYS A 109 3.30 -5.26 4.72
C LYS A 109 3.72 -4.11 5.63
N ILE A 110 3.46 -4.25 6.91
CA ILE A 110 3.79 -3.26 7.94
C ILE A 110 4.84 -3.89 8.85
N SER A 111 6.03 -3.30 8.92
CA SER A 111 7.15 -3.89 9.67
C SER A 111 7.92 -2.85 10.46
N CYS A 112 8.48 -3.25 11.59
CA CYS A 112 9.38 -2.42 12.38
C CYS A 112 10.69 -3.14 12.59
N ARG A 113 11.79 -2.53 12.12
CA ARG A 113 13.13 -3.07 12.35
C ARG A 113 13.61 -2.61 13.73
N THR A 114 13.59 -3.51 14.69
CA THR A 114 14.10 -3.27 16.05
C THR A 114 14.77 -4.53 16.60
N GLN A 115 15.75 -4.34 17.49
CA GLN A 115 16.36 -5.39 18.31
C GLN A 115 15.86 -5.33 19.76
N SER A 116 15.09 -4.30 20.13
CA SER A 116 14.50 -4.18 21.47
C SER A 116 13.35 -5.17 21.60
N ARG A 117 13.51 -6.14 22.51
CA ARG A 117 12.47 -7.13 22.83
C ARG A 117 11.17 -6.47 23.32
N THR A 118 11.26 -5.47 24.18
CA THR A 118 10.09 -4.72 24.68
C THR A 118 9.33 -4.04 23.54
N LEU A 119 10.03 -3.47 22.56
CA LEU A 119 9.38 -2.86 21.41
C LEU A 119 8.76 -3.90 20.48
N LEU A 120 9.42 -5.05 20.27
CA LEU A 120 8.85 -6.16 19.50
C LEU A 120 7.54 -6.66 20.13
N GLU A 121 7.54 -6.89 21.45
CA GLU A 121 6.36 -7.32 22.19
C GLU A 121 5.23 -6.28 22.08
N ALA A 122 5.53 -4.98 22.27
CA ALA A 122 4.54 -3.91 22.13
C ALA A 122 3.93 -3.84 20.71
N ILE A 123 4.75 -3.97 19.67
CA ILE A 123 4.26 -3.98 18.28
C ILE A 123 3.39 -5.20 18.00
N GLN A 124 3.79 -6.36 18.50
CA GLN A 124 3.01 -7.58 18.32
C GLN A 124 1.65 -7.47 19.02
N GLN A 125 1.60 -6.91 20.23
CA GLN A 125 0.33 -6.64 20.92
C GLN A 125 -0.54 -5.65 20.14
N PHE A 126 0.06 -4.60 19.59
CA PHE A 126 -0.66 -3.67 18.73
C PHE A 126 -1.24 -4.35 17.48
N PHE A 127 -0.48 -5.22 16.80
CA PHE A 127 -0.97 -5.94 15.62
C PHE A 127 -2.16 -6.84 15.95
N LEU A 128 -2.12 -7.52 17.10
CA LEU A 128 -3.25 -8.35 17.57
C LEU A 128 -4.49 -7.48 17.85
N PHE A 129 -4.31 -6.35 18.54
CA PHE A 129 -5.38 -5.39 18.78
C PHE A 129 -5.97 -4.83 17.47
N TRP A 130 -5.12 -4.47 16.51
CA TRP A 130 -5.56 -3.98 15.20
C TRP A 130 -6.42 -4.99 14.45
N VAL A 131 -6.04 -6.27 14.47
CA VAL A 131 -6.83 -7.35 13.87
C VAL A 131 -8.18 -7.50 14.55
N GLN A 132 -8.27 -7.35 15.87
CA GLN A 132 -9.55 -7.36 16.59
C GLN A 132 -10.46 -6.19 16.16
N LEU A 133 -9.90 -4.99 16.01
CA LEU A 133 -10.65 -3.83 15.53
C LEU A 133 -11.17 -4.06 14.09
N GLU A 134 -10.33 -4.54 13.18
CA GLU A 134 -10.80 -4.83 11.83
C GLU A 134 -11.84 -5.95 11.80
N GLN A 135 -11.74 -6.95 12.66
CA GLN A 135 -12.75 -8.01 12.71
C GLN A 135 -14.12 -7.49 13.12
N GLU A 136 -14.18 -6.51 14.03
CA GLU A 136 -15.42 -5.93 14.54
C GLU A 136 -16.04 -4.92 13.56
N TYR A 137 -15.22 -4.04 12.99
CA TYR A 137 -15.71 -2.90 12.20
C TYR A 137 -15.69 -3.13 10.67
N GLU A 138 -15.03 -4.20 10.19
CA GLU A 138 -14.92 -4.55 8.77
C GLU A 138 -15.37 -6.00 8.51
N PRO A 139 -16.68 -6.31 8.61
CA PRO A 139 -17.18 -7.69 8.53
C PRO A 139 -16.96 -8.36 7.17
N GLU A 140 -16.72 -7.60 6.11
CA GLU A 140 -16.37 -8.10 4.77
C GLU A 140 -14.89 -7.88 4.43
N GLY A 141 -14.12 -7.30 5.36
CA GLY A 141 -12.73 -6.92 5.16
C GLY A 141 -11.75 -8.09 5.12
N ALA A 142 -10.47 -7.77 4.91
CA ALA A 142 -9.42 -8.77 4.80
C ALA A 142 -9.28 -9.66 6.05
N CYS A 143 -9.59 -9.11 7.23
CA CYS A 143 -9.57 -9.87 8.48
C CYS A 143 -10.61 -10.98 8.51
N ALA A 144 -11.89 -10.66 8.20
CA ALA A 144 -12.98 -11.61 8.14
C ALA A 144 -12.72 -12.75 7.14
N LEU A 145 -11.97 -12.47 6.07
CA LEU A 145 -11.59 -13.45 5.04
C LEU A 145 -10.31 -14.26 5.37
N GLY A 146 -9.73 -14.09 6.56
CA GLY A 146 -8.49 -14.78 6.95
C GLY A 146 -7.27 -14.36 6.12
N LEU A 147 -7.26 -13.14 5.58
CA LEU A 147 -6.22 -12.62 4.68
C LEU A 147 -5.17 -11.77 5.42
N TYR A 148 -4.91 -12.16 6.67
CA TYR A 148 -3.94 -11.56 7.57
C TYR A 148 -2.87 -12.57 7.94
N GLN A 149 -1.64 -12.09 8.10
CA GLN A 149 -0.53 -12.85 8.65
C GLN A 149 0.25 -11.98 9.62
N ILE A 150 0.43 -12.47 10.85
CA ILE A 150 1.26 -11.84 11.88
C ILE A 150 2.53 -12.66 12.08
N GLU A 151 3.67 -12.00 11.95
CA GLU A 151 4.99 -12.49 12.31
C GLU A 151 5.58 -11.54 13.38
N PRO A 152 6.63 -11.94 14.13
CA PRO A 152 7.11 -11.20 15.30
C PRO A 152 7.43 -9.71 15.11
N ASN A 153 7.69 -9.26 13.88
CA ASN A 153 7.98 -7.86 13.56
C ASN A 153 7.25 -7.35 12.31
N ARG A 154 6.27 -8.11 11.81
CA ARG A 154 5.61 -7.84 10.54
C ARG A 154 4.15 -8.27 10.55
N LEU A 155 3.28 -7.36 10.16
CA LEU A 155 1.89 -7.61 9.81
C LEU A 155 1.79 -7.59 8.29
N THR A 156 1.17 -8.60 7.69
CA THR A 156 0.84 -8.63 6.26
C THR A 156 -0.67 -8.75 6.12
N ARG A 157 -1.25 -7.88 5.30
CA ARG A 157 -2.68 -7.84 4.98
C ARG A 157 -2.86 -7.81 3.47
N VAL A 158 -3.81 -8.58 2.95
CA VAL A 158 -4.23 -8.44 1.55
C VAL A 158 -5.00 -7.14 1.34
N LEU A 159 -4.66 -6.41 0.28
CA LEU A 159 -5.43 -5.28 -0.19
C LEU A 159 -6.57 -5.80 -1.06
N LEU A 160 -7.79 -5.43 -0.67
CA LEU A 160 -9.02 -5.78 -1.37
C LEU A 160 -9.48 -4.60 -2.24
N ARG A 161 -10.11 -4.91 -3.37
CA ARG A 161 -10.67 -3.89 -4.25
C ARG A 161 -11.98 -3.33 -3.70
N HIS A 162 -12.79 -4.16 -3.03
CA HIS A 162 -14.06 -3.72 -2.41
C HIS A 162 -14.95 -2.89 -3.34
N GLY A 163 -15.09 -3.36 -4.59
CA GLY A 163 -15.93 -2.67 -5.59
C GLY A 163 -15.38 -1.32 -6.11
N ILE A 164 -14.24 -0.84 -5.61
CA ILE A 164 -13.61 0.41 -6.09
C ILE A 164 -13.28 0.27 -7.57
N THR A 165 -13.88 1.09 -8.43
CA THR A 165 -13.70 0.99 -9.88
C THR A 165 -12.51 1.80 -10.37
N SER A 166 -12.17 2.92 -9.71
CA SER A 166 -11.08 3.83 -10.07
C SER A 166 -9.78 3.49 -9.34
N ASN A 167 -8.65 3.53 -10.06
CA ASN A 167 -7.33 3.31 -9.47
C ASN A 167 -6.88 4.50 -8.60
N GLU A 168 -7.37 5.71 -8.91
CA GLU A 168 -7.15 6.91 -8.11
C GLU A 168 -7.82 6.80 -6.74
N VAL A 169 -9.08 6.35 -6.72
CA VAL A 169 -9.81 6.08 -5.47
C VAL A 169 -9.11 4.95 -4.69
N LEU A 170 -8.68 3.88 -5.37
CA LEU A 170 -7.94 2.78 -4.72
C LEU A 170 -6.63 3.25 -4.06
N GLY A 171 -5.86 4.09 -4.76
CA GLY A 171 -4.64 4.70 -4.23
C GLY A 171 -4.92 5.58 -3.02
N THR A 172 -5.93 6.43 -3.12
CA THR A 172 -6.36 7.32 -2.03
C THR A 172 -6.83 6.52 -0.81
N ALA A 173 -7.65 5.48 -1.01
CA ALA A 173 -8.12 4.57 0.03
C ALA A 173 -6.97 3.90 0.77
N THR A 174 -6.01 3.35 0.01
CA THR A 174 -4.83 2.68 0.56
C THR A 174 -3.97 3.66 1.36
N GLY A 175 -3.81 4.90 0.87
CA GLY A 175 -3.08 5.95 1.58
C GLY A 175 -3.74 6.33 2.90
N LYS A 176 -5.05 6.62 2.88
CA LYS A 176 -5.81 6.96 4.09
C LYS A 176 -5.84 5.82 5.10
N TYR A 177 -5.92 4.57 4.64
CA TYR A 177 -5.80 3.39 5.50
C TYR A 177 -4.44 3.36 6.24
N ILE A 178 -3.33 3.58 5.52
CA ILE A 178 -1.99 3.65 6.12
C ILE A 178 -1.91 4.79 7.15
N GLN A 179 -2.53 5.94 6.88
CA GLN A 179 -2.60 7.05 7.82
C GLN A 179 -3.39 6.71 9.08
N MET A 180 -4.56 6.09 8.93
CA MET A 180 -5.38 5.63 10.05
C MET A 180 -4.58 4.67 10.93
N PHE A 181 -3.98 3.65 10.33
CA PHE A 181 -3.12 2.69 11.02
C PHE A 181 -1.99 3.40 11.79
N HIS A 182 -1.25 4.28 11.12
CA HIS A 182 -0.13 4.99 11.72
C HIS A 182 -0.56 5.90 12.87
N THR A 183 -1.71 6.56 12.73
CA THR A 183 -2.26 7.47 13.75
C THR A 183 -2.62 6.71 15.02
N VAL A 184 -3.34 5.60 14.89
CA VAL A 184 -3.71 4.76 16.04
C VAL A 184 -2.46 4.11 16.66
N LEU A 185 -1.49 3.67 15.85
CA LEU A 185 -0.20 3.16 16.32
C LEU A 185 0.57 4.21 17.13
N GLN A 186 0.61 5.45 16.65
CA GLN A 186 1.24 6.57 17.32
C GLN A 186 0.59 6.85 18.68
N SER A 187 -0.74 6.86 18.75
CA SER A 187 -1.49 7.01 20.00
C SER A 187 -1.24 5.85 20.97
N TYR A 188 -1.17 4.61 20.47
CA TYR A 188 -0.87 3.44 21.29
C TYR A 188 0.48 3.59 21.99
N PHE A 189 1.53 3.96 21.25
CA PHE A 189 2.85 4.16 21.85
C PHE A 189 2.93 5.37 22.79
N GLN A 190 2.20 6.45 22.51
CA GLN A 190 2.09 7.59 23.42
C GLN A 190 1.43 7.17 24.73
N GLY A 191 0.34 6.40 24.68
CA GLY A 191 -0.34 5.87 25.86
C GLY A 191 0.56 4.96 26.69
N LEU A 192 1.33 4.08 26.05
CA LEU A 192 2.34 3.26 26.73
C LEU A 192 3.41 4.13 27.41
N GLN A 193 3.89 5.17 26.74
CA GLN A 193 4.89 6.08 27.30
C GLN A 193 4.37 6.89 28.49
N GLN A 194 3.07 7.24 28.48
CA GLN A 194 2.38 7.94 29.56
C GLN A 194 2.01 7.01 30.73
N GLY A 195 2.14 5.68 30.56
CA GLY A 195 1.77 4.71 31.58
C GLY A 195 0.26 4.61 31.80
N LEU A 196 -0.54 4.84 30.76
CA LEU A 196 -1.99 4.72 30.86
C LEU A 196 -2.40 3.28 31.22
N PRO A 197 -3.44 3.09 32.06
CA PRO A 197 -4.01 1.77 32.30
C PRO A 197 -4.48 1.13 30.99
N ALA A 198 -4.23 -0.17 30.83
CA ALA A 198 -4.49 -0.88 29.56
C ALA A 198 -5.93 -0.73 29.06
N ALA A 199 -6.93 -0.83 29.95
CA ALA A 199 -8.34 -0.69 29.59
C ALA A 199 -8.69 0.73 29.10
N VAL A 200 -8.10 1.76 29.71
CA VAL A 200 -8.31 3.16 29.32
C VAL A 200 -7.69 3.42 27.95
N LEU A 201 -6.46 2.92 27.75
CA LEU A 201 -5.77 3.04 26.47
C LEU A 201 -6.54 2.31 25.36
N GLN A 202 -6.97 1.07 25.60
CA GLN A 202 -7.72 0.28 24.63
C GLN A 202 -9.02 0.98 24.21
N HIS A 203 -9.80 1.46 25.17
CA HIS A 203 -11.04 2.19 24.89
C HIS A 203 -10.80 3.47 24.08
N ALA A 204 -9.77 4.25 24.43
CA ALA A 204 -9.43 5.47 23.70
C ALA A 204 -9.00 5.17 22.24
N LEU A 205 -8.24 4.10 22.03
CA LEU A 205 -7.80 3.69 20.70
C LEU A 205 -8.94 3.16 19.84
N GLU A 206 -9.89 2.42 20.44
CA GLU A 206 -11.08 1.95 19.74
C GLU A 206 -11.96 3.12 19.27
N GLN A 207 -12.20 4.11 20.15
CA GLN A 207 -12.95 5.32 19.77
C GLN A 207 -12.23 6.10 18.65
N GLN A 208 -10.91 6.21 18.72
CA GLN A 208 -10.12 6.86 17.67
C GLN A 208 -10.20 6.08 16.36
N TYR A 209 -10.10 4.75 16.41
CA TYR A 209 -10.23 3.89 15.24
C TYR A 209 -11.61 4.06 14.59
N ALA A 210 -12.69 3.96 15.37
CA ALA A 210 -14.06 4.07 14.87
C ALA A 210 -14.30 5.41 14.14
N ALA A 211 -13.85 6.52 14.74
CA ALA A 211 -13.99 7.86 14.13
C ALA A 211 -13.19 8.00 12.82
N LEU A 212 -11.95 7.48 12.77
CA LEU A 212 -11.14 7.52 11.56
C LEU A 212 -11.66 6.57 10.47
N HIS A 213 -12.21 5.42 10.88
CA HIS A 213 -12.79 4.42 10.00
C HIS A 213 -14.06 4.96 9.33
N GLU A 214 -14.96 5.60 10.07
CA GLU A 214 -16.13 6.27 9.51
C GLU A 214 -15.76 7.35 8.49
N GLN A 215 -14.71 8.13 8.78
CA GLN A 215 -14.16 9.12 7.83
C GLN A 215 -13.56 8.47 6.58
N LEU A 216 -12.93 7.30 6.71
CA LEU A 216 -12.40 6.55 5.57
C LEU A 216 -13.54 6.07 4.68
N VAL A 217 -14.54 5.39 5.25
CA VAL A 217 -15.66 4.79 4.52
C VAL A 217 -16.53 5.86 3.84
N SER A 218 -16.78 6.99 4.50
CA SER A 218 -17.59 8.09 3.92
C SER A 218 -16.93 8.80 2.72
N GLN A 219 -15.65 8.55 2.46
CA GLN A 219 -14.88 9.16 1.39
C GLN A 219 -14.53 8.18 0.26
N LEU A 220 -15.05 6.96 0.30
CA LEU A 220 -14.89 5.90 -0.69
C LEU A 220 -16.21 5.63 -1.42
#